data_AF-A0AAV6PDK1-F1
#
_entry.id   AF-A0AAV6PDK1-F1
#
_cell.length_a   1.000
_cell.length_b   1.000
_cell.length_c   1.000
_cell.angle_alpha   90.00
_cell.angle_beta   90.00
_cell.angle_gamma   90.00
#
_symmetry.space_group_name_H-M   'P 1'
#
loop_
_entity.id
_entity.type
_entity.pdbx_description
1 polymer ?
#
loop_
_entity_poly.entity_id
_entity_poly.type
_entity_poly.pdbx_seq_one_letter_code
_entity_poly.pdbx_strand_id
1 'polypeptide(L)'
;MTGGLVAKNTISDFFPITTGLKQGCFFPLPWGHDPQASRHCLWYPTLLPNGQRSLQHRTPPRPPTHHPDLISIESVLARASLPSIESAVALHRLRWAGHVIRMSTARLPRQILFNQLESGTRSGGAPKRRFCDQLKATLLRCGIDHANWETPAEDCTEWSLPGNRPHGE
;
A
#
# COMPACT_ATOMS: atom_id res chain seq x y z
N MET A 1 13.63 -24.95 55.78
CA MET A 1 12.56 -24.30 54.99
C MET A 1 13.04 -24.31 53.53
N THR A 2 12.76 -25.40 52.80
CA THR A 2 11.64 -25.54 51.83
C THR A 2 11.80 -24.56 50.67
N GLY A 3 11.93 -24.92 49.39
CA GLY A 3 11.86 -26.13 48.56
C GLY A 3 12.00 -25.57 47.12
N GLY A 4 12.70 -26.15 46.14
CA GLY A 4 12.56 -27.50 45.61
C GLY A 4 11.26 -27.63 44.83
N LEU A 5 11.29 -27.67 43.49
CA LEU A 5 10.53 -28.59 42.62
C LEU A 5 10.53 -28.10 41.15
N VAL A 6 11.25 -28.79 40.26
CA VAL A 6 10.73 -29.13 38.93
C VAL A 6 10.97 -30.63 38.76
N ALA A 7 9.94 -31.40 39.09
CA ALA A 7 9.90 -32.83 38.87
C ALA A 7 9.49 -33.11 37.42
N LYS A 8 10.29 -33.98 36.81
CA LYS A 8 10.02 -34.76 35.61
C LYS A 8 8.70 -35.50 35.80
N ASN A 9 7.93 -35.72 34.73
CA ASN A 9 7.08 -36.90 34.60
C ASN A 9 6.91 -37.25 33.13
N THR A 10 7.44 -38.42 32.80
CA THR A 10 7.29 -39.17 31.56
C THR A 10 6.39 -40.36 31.86
N ILE A 11 5.79 -40.93 30.81
CA ILE A 11 5.21 -42.30 30.73
C ILE A 11 3.84 -42.38 31.42
N SER A 12 2.75 -42.78 30.77
CA SER A 12 2.42 -44.07 30.13
C SER A 12 1.04 -43.88 29.48
N ASP A 13 0.45 -44.68 28.60
CA ASP A 13 0.72 -45.92 27.86
C ASP A 13 -0.53 -46.09 26.97
N PHE A 14 -0.42 -46.93 25.93
CA PHE A 14 -1.45 -47.80 25.30
C PHE A 14 -1.36 -47.83 23.76
N PHE A 15 -0.50 -48.75 23.28
CA PHE A 15 -0.69 -49.55 22.06
C PHE A 15 -1.89 -50.52 22.27
N PRO A 16 -2.33 -51.34 21.28
CA PRO A 16 -2.42 -51.22 19.81
C PRO A 16 -3.79 -51.71 19.26
N ILE A 17 -3.96 -51.80 17.93
CA ILE A 17 -4.38 -53.04 17.19
C ILE A 17 -4.66 -52.71 15.70
N THR A 18 -3.94 -53.44 14.84
CA THR A 18 -4.27 -54.02 13.52
C THR A 18 -5.31 -53.31 12.62
N THR A 19 -5.04 -53.05 11.34
CA THR A 19 -4.98 -54.03 10.25
C THR A 19 -4.60 -53.27 8.97
N GLY A 20 -3.91 -53.94 8.05
CA GLY A 20 -3.44 -53.33 6.80
C GLY A 20 -4.56 -53.07 5.80
N LEU A 21 -4.29 -52.21 4.81
CA LEU A 21 -4.79 -52.38 3.46
C LEU A 21 -4.03 -51.45 2.49
N LYS A 22 -3.36 -52.10 1.54
CA LYS A 22 -3.25 -51.77 0.11
C LYS A 22 -2.67 -50.42 -0.33
N GLN A 23 -1.65 -50.60 -1.16
CA GLN A 23 -1.24 -49.73 -2.26
C GLN A 23 -2.38 -48.90 -2.88
N GLY A 24 -2.07 -47.63 -3.10
CA GLY A 24 -2.78 -46.74 -3.99
C GLY A 24 -1.90 -45.55 -4.30
N CYS A 25 -1.21 -45.58 -5.44
CA CYS A 25 -0.43 -44.48 -5.97
C CYS A 25 -1.32 -43.24 -6.07
N PHE A 26 -1.00 -42.19 -5.32
CA PHE A 26 -1.58 -40.86 -5.51
C PHE A 26 -0.45 -39.89 -5.78
N PHE A 27 -0.34 -39.48 -7.04
CA PHE A 27 0.50 -38.38 -7.48
C PHE A 27 -0.04 -37.08 -6.87
N PRO A 28 0.70 -36.36 -6.00
CA PRO A 28 0.36 -35.00 -5.67
C PRO A 28 1.08 -34.09 -6.67
N LEU A 29 0.31 -33.48 -7.57
CA LEU A 29 0.67 -32.20 -8.19
C LEU A 29 0.96 -31.20 -7.07
N PRO A 30 2.16 -30.58 -6.99
CA PRO A 30 2.42 -29.57 -6.00
C PRO A 30 2.15 -28.19 -6.61
N TRP A 31 0.93 -27.67 -6.43
CA TRP A 31 0.73 -26.22 -6.43
C TRP A 31 0.83 -25.72 -4.98
N GLY A 32 2.06 -25.71 -4.48
CA GLY A 32 2.45 -24.97 -3.28
C GLY A 32 3.01 -23.62 -3.69
N HIS A 33 2.38 -22.53 -3.25
CA HIS A 33 2.94 -21.18 -3.31
C HIS A 33 4.19 -21.13 -2.43
N ASP A 34 5.38 -21.10 -3.04
CA ASP A 34 6.66 -20.88 -2.36
C ASP A 34 7.14 -19.44 -2.63
N PRO A 35 7.23 -18.54 -1.63
CA PRO A 35 7.66 -17.15 -1.82
C PRO A 35 9.18 -17.00 -1.99
N GLN A 36 9.94 -18.10 -2.07
CA GLN A 36 11.38 -18.08 -2.27
C GLN A 36 11.81 -19.05 -3.37
N ALA A 37 11.20 -18.96 -4.55
CA ALA A 37 11.69 -19.59 -5.77
C ALA A 37 13.04 -18.99 -6.23
N SER A 38 14.08 -19.24 -5.44
CA SER A 38 15.46 -19.03 -5.82
C SER A 38 15.83 -20.11 -6.84
N ARG A 39 15.99 -19.68 -8.10
CA ARG A 39 16.98 -20.21 -9.04
C ARG A 39 16.96 -21.74 -9.20
N HIS A 40 15.87 -22.29 -9.71
CA HIS A 40 15.97 -23.62 -10.32
C HIS A 40 16.72 -23.49 -11.64
N CYS A 41 18.02 -23.82 -11.62
CA CYS A 41 18.82 -24.05 -12.81
C CYS A 41 18.23 -25.26 -13.55
N LEU A 42 17.33 -25.02 -14.50
CA LEU A 42 16.82 -26.06 -15.38
C LEU A 42 17.93 -26.45 -16.35
N TRP A 43 18.56 -27.59 -16.10
CA TRP A 43 19.48 -28.22 -17.05
C TRP A 43 18.68 -28.70 -18.26
N TYR A 44 18.68 -27.93 -19.36
CA TYR A 44 18.14 -28.40 -20.63
C TYR A 44 19.27 -29.00 -21.48
N PRO A 45 19.32 -30.33 -21.69
CA PRO A 45 20.29 -30.92 -22.58
C PRO A 45 19.91 -30.56 -24.02
N THR A 46 20.70 -29.69 -24.65
CA THR A 46 20.60 -29.44 -26.09
C THR A 46 21.59 -30.37 -26.81
N LEU A 47 21.10 -31.16 -27.78
CA LEU A 47 21.97 -31.94 -28.66
C LEU A 47 22.63 -30.98 -29.66
N LEU A 48 23.95 -30.86 -29.58
CA LEU A 48 24.72 -30.16 -30.61
C LEU A 48 24.76 -31.04 -31.89
N PRO A 49 24.93 -30.44 -33.08
CA PRO A 49 24.89 -31.17 -34.36
C PRO A 49 25.94 -32.30 -34.49
N ASN A 50 26.97 -32.26 -33.65
CA ASN A 50 28.06 -33.24 -33.57
C ASN A 50 27.82 -34.34 -32.51
N GLY A 51 26.61 -34.44 -31.95
CA GLY A 51 26.23 -35.50 -31.00
C GLY A 51 26.80 -35.36 -29.59
N GLN A 52 27.55 -34.29 -29.29
CA GLN A 52 28.07 -34.05 -27.94
C GLN A 52 27.07 -33.26 -27.07
N ARG A 53 26.93 -33.68 -25.81
CA ARG A 53 26.05 -33.03 -24.82
C ARG A 53 26.87 -32.01 -24.03
N SER A 54 26.68 -30.71 -24.30
CA SER A 54 27.33 -29.64 -23.55
C SER A 54 26.39 -29.07 -22.48
N LEU A 55 26.79 -29.19 -21.22
CA LEU A 55 26.08 -28.61 -20.08
C LEU A 55 26.48 -27.14 -19.93
N GLN A 56 25.83 -26.25 -20.68
CA GLN A 56 26.03 -24.81 -20.50
C GLN A 56 25.03 -24.25 -19.48
N HIS A 57 25.52 -23.57 -18.44
CA HIS A 57 24.68 -22.81 -17.52
C HIS A 57 24.14 -21.56 -18.24
N ARG A 58 22.92 -21.64 -18.78
CA ARG A 58 22.20 -20.46 -19.27
C ARG A 58 21.09 -20.11 -18.30
N THR A 59 21.08 -18.87 -17.83
CA THR A 59 19.89 -18.29 -17.22
C THR A 59 18.82 -18.12 -18.30
N PRO A 60 17.55 -18.52 -18.06
CA PRO A 60 16.48 -18.32 -19.01
C PRO A 60 16.33 -16.82 -19.33
N PRO A 61 15.96 -16.46 -20.58
CA PRO A 61 15.70 -15.07 -20.92
C PRO A 61 14.60 -14.53 -19.99
N ARG A 62 14.78 -13.31 -19.49
CA ARG A 62 13.76 -12.63 -18.70
C ARG A 62 12.48 -12.57 -19.55
N PRO A 63 11.31 -12.98 -19.02
CA PRO A 63 10.07 -12.85 -19.77
C PRO A 63 9.86 -11.37 -20.15
N PRO A 64 9.22 -11.10 -21.31
CA PRO A 64 8.93 -9.73 -21.71
C PRO A 64 8.15 -9.03 -20.61
N THR A 65 8.63 -7.87 -20.15
CA THR A 65 7.99 -7.05 -19.11
C THR A 65 6.74 -6.33 -19.60
N HIS A 66 6.45 -6.42 -20.90
CA HIS A 66 5.28 -5.81 -21.52
C HIS A 66 4.10 -6.79 -21.48
N HIS A 67 3.25 -6.65 -20.47
CA HIS A 67 1.94 -7.31 -20.46
C HIS A 67 1.00 -6.52 -21.39
N PRO A 68 0.56 -7.10 -22.52
CA PRO A 68 -0.23 -6.38 -23.53
C PRO A 68 -1.60 -5.89 -23.03
N ASP A 69 -2.07 -6.41 -21.90
CA ASP A 69 -3.38 -6.09 -21.32
C ASP A 69 -3.30 -5.07 -20.16
N LEU A 70 -2.18 -4.36 -19.99
CA LEU A 70 -2.05 -3.33 -18.95
C LEU A 70 -2.89 -2.10 -19.30
N ILE A 71 -3.99 -1.93 -18.57
CA ILE A 71 -4.82 -0.74 -18.62
C ILE A 71 -4.22 0.31 -17.67
N SER A 72 -3.98 1.52 -18.17
CA SER A 72 -3.52 2.64 -17.33
C SER A 72 -4.58 3.04 -16.31
N ILE A 73 -4.18 3.40 -15.09
CA ILE A 73 -5.07 3.90 -14.04
C ILE A 73 -5.91 5.08 -14.56
N GLU A 74 -5.30 5.95 -15.37
CA GLU A 74 -5.95 7.13 -15.95
C GLU A 74 -7.09 6.71 -16.88
N SER A 75 -6.88 5.67 -17.70
CA SER A 75 -7.91 5.17 -18.61
C SER A 75 -9.07 4.49 -17.87
N VAL A 76 -8.80 3.81 -16.75
CA VAL A 76 -9.86 3.26 -15.88
C VAL A 76 -10.69 4.39 -15.27
N LEU A 77 -10.04 5.42 -14.72
CA LEU A 77 -10.71 6.56 -14.11
C LEU A 77 -11.52 7.36 -15.13
N ALA A 78 -10.98 7.60 -16.33
CA ALA A 78 -11.67 8.26 -17.42
C ALA A 78 -12.93 7.48 -17.86
N ARG A 79 -12.82 6.15 -18.03
CA ARG A 79 -13.95 5.27 -18.35
C ARG A 79 -15.03 5.28 -17.26
N ALA A 80 -14.63 5.42 -16.00
CA ALA A 80 -15.55 5.47 -14.87
C ALA A 80 -16.08 6.89 -14.58
N SER A 81 -15.63 7.92 -15.31
CA SER A 81 -15.90 9.34 -15.00
C SER A 81 -15.56 9.73 -13.56
N LEU A 82 -14.53 9.10 -12.97
CA LEU A 82 -14.13 9.31 -11.59
C LEU A 82 -12.88 10.19 -11.49
N PRO A 83 -12.82 11.07 -10.48
CA PRO A 83 -11.60 11.79 -10.16
C PRO A 83 -10.52 10.84 -9.63
N SER A 84 -9.25 11.21 -9.80
CA SER A 84 -8.15 10.47 -9.18
C SER A 84 -8.25 10.50 -7.65
N ILE A 85 -7.74 9.48 -6.97
CA ILE A 85 -7.73 9.42 -5.50
C ILE A 85 -7.04 10.67 -4.92
N GLU A 86 -5.96 11.14 -5.56
CA GLU A 86 -5.26 12.33 -5.09
C GLU A 86 -6.10 13.61 -5.16
N SER A 87 -6.89 13.76 -6.22
CA SER A 87 -7.79 14.89 -6.40
C SER A 87 -8.97 14.82 -5.45
N ALA A 88 -9.52 13.63 -5.20
CA ALA A 88 -10.55 13.40 -4.19
C ALA A 88 -10.04 13.77 -2.78
N VAL A 89 -8.85 13.30 -2.41
CA VAL A 89 -8.23 13.62 -1.11
C VAL A 89 -7.97 15.13 -0.99
N ALA A 90 -7.49 15.78 -2.05
CA ALA A 90 -7.31 17.24 -2.09
C ALA A 90 -8.64 17.97 -1.84
N LEU A 91 -9.69 17.55 -2.53
CA LEU A 91 -11.04 18.10 -2.42
C LEU A 91 -11.56 18.00 -0.99
N HIS A 92 -11.45 16.84 -0.35
CA HIS A 92 -11.91 16.64 1.02
C HIS A 92 -11.14 17.51 2.03
N ARG A 93 -9.82 17.66 1.85
CA ARG A 93 -9.01 18.55 2.70
C ARG A 93 -9.47 20.00 2.59
N LEU A 94 -9.70 20.49 1.38
CA LEU A 94 -10.18 21.85 1.16
C LEU A 94 -11.60 22.06 1.70
N ARG A 95 -12.51 21.09 1.51
CA ARG A 95 -13.87 21.14 2.12
C ARG A 95 -13.80 21.29 3.63
N TRP A 96 -12.98 20.46 4.28
CA TRP A 96 -12.78 20.51 5.72
C TRP A 96 -12.17 21.84 6.14
N ALA A 97 -11.16 22.34 5.42
CA ALA A 97 -10.51 23.60 5.73
C ALA A 97 -11.50 24.78 5.69
N GLY A 98 -12.27 24.93 4.61
CA GLY A 98 -13.28 25.98 4.55
C GLY A 98 -14.39 25.82 5.59
N HIS A 99 -14.78 24.59 5.92
CA HIS A 99 -15.71 24.36 7.01
C HIS A 99 -15.16 24.85 8.36
N VAL A 100 -13.87 24.59 8.64
CA VAL A 100 -13.21 25.05 9.86
C VAL A 100 -13.08 26.58 9.89
N ILE A 101 -12.79 27.25 8.77
CA ILE A 101 -12.77 28.72 8.69
C ILE A 101 -14.13 29.31 9.07
N ARG A 102 -15.22 28.69 8.62
CA ARG A 102 -16.58 29.14 8.94
C ARG A 102 -17.04 28.81 10.37
N MET A 103 -16.29 27.98 11.11
CA MET A 103 -16.59 27.76 12.54
C MET A 103 -16.21 28.97 13.37
N SER A 104 -16.88 29.20 14.50
CA SER A 104 -16.45 30.19 15.51
C SER A 104 -15.01 29.94 15.97
N THR A 105 -14.25 31.01 16.22
CA THR A 105 -12.86 30.98 16.74
C THR A 105 -12.74 30.33 18.12
N ALA A 106 -13.83 30.25 18.89
CA ALA A 106 -13.87 29.55 20.17
C ALA A 106 -13.89 28.01 20.02
N ARG A 107 -14.14 27.50 18.82
CA ARG A 107 -14.24 26.06 18.56
C ARG A 107 -12.85 25.44 18.46
N LEU A 108 -12.66 24.32 19.16
CA LEU A 108 -11.39 23.57 19.17
C LEU A 108 -10.81 23.28 17.78
N PRO A 109 -11.58 22.85 16.74
CA PRO A 109 -11.01 22.60 15.41
C PRO A 109 -10.37 23.83 14.78
N ARG A 110 -10.98 25.01 14.94
CA ARG A 110 -10.44 26.28 14.41
C ARG A 110 -9.20 26.68 15.19
N GLN A 111 -9.22 26.56 16.52
CA GLN A 111 -8.05 26.82 17.35
C GLN A 111 -6.88 25.89 16.98
N ILE A 112 -7.10 24.57 16.91
CA ILE A 112 -6.05 23.59 16.58
C ILE A 112 -5.44 23.84 15.20
N LEU A 113 -6.23 24.29 14.22
CA LEU A 113 -5.74 24.56 12.87
C LEU A 113 -4.71 25.72 12.84
N PHE A 114 -4.92 26.74 13.67
CA PHE A 114 -4.13 27.97 13.71
C PHE A 114 -3.11 28.03 14.85
N ASN A 115 -3.27 27.18 15.86
CA ASN A 115 -2.38 27.16 17.01
C ASN A 115 -1.00 26.61 16.61
N GLN A 116 0.02 27.22 17.20
CA GLN A 116 1.38 26.74 17.14
C GLN A 116 1.73 26.09 18.48
N LEU A 117 2.52 25.02 18.42
CA LEU A 117 3.01 24.38 19.63
C LEU A 117 4.11 25.26 20.24
N GLU A 118 3.95 25.63 21.51
CA GLU A 118 4.92 26.46 22.24
C GLU A 118 6.30 25.78 22.37
N SER A 119 6.32 24.47 22.62
CA SER A 119 7.55 23.69 22.72
C SER A 119 7.35 22.23 22.30
N GLY A 120 8.37 21.64 21.66
CA GLY A 120 8.37 20.23 21.29
C GLY A 120 9.13 19.95 20.00
N THR A 121 10.08 19.03 20.07
CA THR A 121 10.89 18.57 18.92
C THR A 121 10.32 17.25 18.39
N ARG A 122 10.30 17.09 17.07
CA ARG A 122 9.90 15.83 16.43
C ARG A 122 11.09 14.88 16.36
N SER A 123 10.81 13.58 16.47
CA SER A 123 11.80 12.56 16.17
C SER A 123 12.35 12.74 14.75
N GLY A 124 13.66 12.60 14.58
CA GLY A 124 14.30 12.58 13.27
C GLY A 124 13.80 11.45 12.38
N GLY A 125 13.93 11.61 11.07
CA GLY A 125 13.49 10.64 10.06
C GLY A 125 12.37 11.19 9.16
N ALA A 126 11.39 10.35 8.82
CA ALA A 126 10.24 10.69 7.99
C ALA A 126 8.93 10.78 8.81
N PRO A 127 8.80 11.75 9.74
CA PRO A 127 7.57 11.92 10.51
C PRO A 127 6.41 12.33 9.59
N LYS A 128 5.19 11.91 9.94
CA LYS A 128 3.97 12.32 9.23
C LYS A 128 3.83 13.84 9.23
N ARG A 129 3.53 14.42 8.06
CA ARG A 129 3.27 15.87 7.90
C ARG A 129 2.08 16.30 8.75
N ARG A 130 2.11 17.52 9.33
CA ARG A 130 0.91 18.07 9.99
C ARG A 130 -0.21 18.20 8.98
N PHE A 131 -1.44 18.22 9.47
CA PHE A 131 -2.57 18.57 8.62
C PHE A 131 -2.36 19.95 7.96
N CYS A 132 -1.91 20.96 8.71
CA CYS A 132 -1.63 22.30 8.16
C CYS A 132 -0.57 22.27 7.05
N ASP A 133 0.47 21.45 7.19
CA ASP A 133 1.50 21.28 6.14
C ASP A 133 0.94 20.60 4.89
N GLN A 134 0.07 19.59 5.07
CA GLN A 134 -0.62 18.92 3.97
C GLN A 134 -1.62 19.85 3.28
N LEU A 135 -2.30 20.71 4.03
CA LEU A 135 -3.22 21.72 3.51
C LEU A 135 -2.46 22.73 2.66
N LYS A 136 -1.33 23.27 3.14
CA LYS A 136 -0.46 24.17 2.37
C LYS A 136 -0.03 23.56 1.03
N ALA A 137 0.42 22.30 1.04
CA ALA A 137 0.78 21.58 -0.18
C ALA A 137 -0.43 21.38 -1.12
N THR A 138 -1.63 21.15 -0.56
CA THR A 138 -2.86 20.99 -1.33
C THR A 138 -3.30 22.31 -1.97
N LEU A 139 -3.25 23.43 -1.22
CA LEU A 139 -3.55 24.77 -1.72
C LEU A 139 -2.63 25.16 -2.88
N LEU A 140 -1.33 24.93 -2.72
CA LEU A 140 -0.33 25.19 -3.75
C LEU A 140 -0.62 24.40 -5.03
N ARG A 141 -0.95 23.10 -4.90
CA ARG A 141 -1.31 22.25 -6.04
C ARG A 141 -2.62 22.65 -6.72
N CYS A 142 -3.52 23.30 -5.99
CA CYS A 142 -4.78 23.82 -6.52
C CYS A 142 -4.66 25.26 -7.07
N GLY A 143 -3.48 25.88 -7.02
CA GLY A 143 -3.27 27.26 -7.45
C GLY A 143 -3.93 28.30 -6.54
N ILE A 144 -4.21 27.94 -5.28
CA ILE A 144 -4.79 28.84 -4.28
C ILE A 144 -3.64 29.40 -3.45
N ASP A 145 -3.60 30.72 -3.28
CA ASP A 145 -2.57 31.34 -2.46
C ASP A 145 -2.74 30.98 -0.97
N HIS A 146 -1.69 30.40 -0.40
CA HIS A 146 -1.64 29.99 1.00
C HIS A 146 -1.67 31.15 2.01
N ALA A 147 -1.39 32.40 1.62
CA ALA A 147 -1.43 33.54 2.53
C ALA A 147 -2.85 34.12 2.63
N ASN A 148 -3.61 34.12 1.53
CA ASN A 148 -4.93 34.76 1.46
C ASN A 148 -6.10 33.79 1.19
N TRP A 149 -5.92 32.47 1.38
CA TRP A 149 -6.97 31.48 1.14
C TRP A 149 -8.14 31.55 2.13
N GLU A 150 -7.98 32.24 3.27
CA GLU A 150 -9.04 32.34 4.29
C GLU A 150 -10.20 33.20 3.81
N THR A 151 -9.92 34.30 3.10
CA THR A 151 -10.93 35.20 2.54
C THR A 151 -11.93 34.48 1.63
N PRO A 152 -11.51 33.76 0.57
CA PRO A 152 -12.45 33.00 -0.25
C PRO A 152 -13.02 31.78 0.48
N ALA A 153 -12.45 31.34 1.60
CA ALA A 153 -12.96 30.22 2.39
C ALA A 153 -14.15 30.59 3.29
N GLU A 154 -14.28 31.86 3.64
CA GLU A 154 -15.42 32.36 4.42
C GLU A 154 -16.72 32.27 3.63
N ASP A 155 -16.69 32.62 2.34
CA ASP A 155 -17.83 32.42 1.45
C ASP A 155 -17.86 30.97 0.95
N CYS A 156 -18.91 30.24 1.31
CA CYS A 156 -19.09 28.84 0.89
C CYS A 156 -19.26 28.70 -0.64
N THR A 157 -19.73 29.74 -1.32
CA THR A 157 -19.93 29.76 -2.78
C THR A 157 -18.63 30.07 -3.52
N GLU A 158 -17.80 30.95 -2.99
CA GLU A 158 -16.47 31.28 -3.54
C GLU A 158 -15.45 30.17 -3.23
N TRP A 159 -15.57 29.51 -2.06
CA TRP A 159 -14.80 28.32 -1.69
C TRP A 159 -15.18 27.06 -2.49
N SER A 160 -16.09 27.20 -3.47
CA SER A 160 -16.49 26.09 -4.31
C SER A 160 -15.32 25.61 -5.15
N LEU A 161 -15.06 24.33 -5.01
CA LEU A 161 -13.81 23.68 -5.35
C LEU A 161 -13.65 23.55 -6.87
N PRO A 162 -12.42 23.35 -7.37
CA PRO A 162 -12.14 23.18 -8.80
C PRO A 162 -12.81 21.98 -9.51
N GLY A 163 -13.77 21.28 -8.88
CA GLY A 163 -14.57 20.22 -9.51
C GLY A 163 -15.74 20.71 -10.37
N ASN A 164 -16.04 22.02 -10.36
CA ASN A 164 -17.01 22.65 -11.27
C ASN A 164 -16.36 23.55 -12.33
N ARG A 165 -15.02 23.65 -12.36
CA ARG A 165 -14.36 24.26 -13.50
C ARG A 165 -14.43 23.24 -14.63
N PRO A 166 -15.11 23.51 -15.76
CA PRO A 166 -14.98 22.66 -16.92
C PRO A 166 -13.48 22.54 -17.20
N HIS A 167 -13.00 21.32 -17.37
CA HIS A 167 -11.73 21.07 -18.02
C HIS A 167 -11.85 21.70 -19.41
N GLY A 168 -11.43 22.97 -19.52
CA GLY A 168 -11.38 23.72 -20.75
C GLY A 168 -10.03 23.51 -21.40
N GLU A 169 -10.11 23.05 -22.66
CA GLU A 169 -9.34 23.50 -23.83
C GLU A 169 -7.80 23.36 -23.81
#